data_AF-A0A0R3CB58-F1
#
_entry.id   AF-A0A0R3CB58-F1
#
_cell.length_a   1.000
_cell.length_b   1.000
_cell.length_c   1.000
_cell.angle_alpha   90.00
_cell.angle_beta   90.00
_cell.angle_gamma   90.00
#
_symmetry.space_group_name_H-M   'P 1'
#
loop_
_entity.id
_entity.type
_entity.pdbx_description
1 polymer ?
#
loop_
_entity_poly.entity_id
_entity_poly.type
_entity_poly.pdbx_seq_one_letter_code
_entity_poly.pdbx_strand_id
1 'polypeptide(L)'
;MMLQFLVGTLVSVINIGIHALVTVVAVTVARSAVPRHTKRPRLHLMSVMITIAVVLKIAHMIEILMWAATYHIVHAATADADMLYFAFVNYTTLGYGDITPVPEWRLIGPLTAMNGVLLFGWSAAILFEVLLRTLDHLGLTEKPGADLPGT
;
A
#
# COMPACT_ATOMS: atom_id res chain seq x y z
N MET A 1 1.62 19.96 20.33
CA MET A 1 2.67 19.57 19.35
C MET A 1 3.24 18.20 19.68
N MET A 2 3.90 17.97 20.83
CA MET A 2 4.45 16.64 21.22
C MET A 2 3.41 15.51 21.15
N LEU A 3 2.19 15.76 21.65
CA LEU A 3 1.09 14.79 21.61
C LEU A 3 0.72 14.37 20.18
N GLN A 4 0.77 15.30 19.21
CA GLN A 4 0.44 14.99 17.81
C GLN A 4 1.47 14.04 17.19
N PHE A 5 2.76 14.26 17.48
CA PHE A 5 3.81 13.34 17.08
C PHE A 5 3.63 11.98 17.74
N LEU A 6 3.34 11.92 19.04
CA LEU A 6 3.12 10.66 19.74
C LEU A 6 1.95 9.86 19.13
N VAL A 7 0.80 10.52 18.94
CA VAL A 7 -0.39 9.89 18.32
C VAL A 7 -0.08 9.46 16.88
N GLY A 8 0.49 10.36 16.08
CA GLY A 8 0.78 10.06 14.68
C GLY A 8 1.80 8.94 14.51
N THR A 9 2.85 8.90 15.34
CA THR A 9 3.83 7.81 15.36
C THR A 9 3.19 6.50 15.81
N LEU A 10 2.36 6.51 16.85
CA LEU A 10 1.67 5.30 17.32
C LEU A 10 0.80 4.69 16.22
N VAL A 11 -0.05 5.51 15.58
CA VAL A 11 -0.91 5.05 14.47
C VAL A 11 -0.08 4.59 13.28
N SER A 12 0.99 5.31 12.94
CA SER A 12 1.91 4.91 11.87
C SER A 12 2.56 3.56 12.14
N VAL A 13 3.02 3.30 13.36
CA VAL A 13 3.61 2.00 13.74
C VAL A 13 2.59 0.88 13.64
N ILE A 14 1.34 1.12 14.08
CA ILE A 14 0.25 0.14 13.93
C ILE A 14 0.00 -0.16 12.44
N ASN A 15 -0.12 0.88 11.61
CA ASN A 15 -0.32 0.73 10.17
C ASN A 15 0.86 0.01 9.49
N ILE A 16 2.10 0.34 9.84
CA ILE A 16 3.29 -0.37 9.35
C ILE A 16 3.22 -1.86 9.73
N GLY A 17 2.80 -2.18 10.96
CA GLY A 17 2.60 -3.57 11.40
C GLY A 17 1.53 -4.30 10.59
N ILE A 18 0.39 -3.66 10.36
CA ILE A 18 -0.70 -4.18 9.50
C ILE A 18 -0.17 -4.42 8.08
N HIS A 19 0.50 -3.43 7.50
CA HIS A 19 1.03 -3.50 6.14
C HIS A 19 2.08 -4.61 5.98
N ALA A 20 2.97 -4.74 6.97
CA ALA A 20 3.98 -5.78 6.99
C ALA A 20 3.35 -7.18 7.04
N LEU A 21 2.33 -7.38 7.88
CA LEU A 21 1.60 -8.65 7.97
C LEU A 21 0.92 -8.99 6.64
N VAL A 22 0.20 -8.03 6.05
CA VAL A 22 -0.47 -8.23 4.75
C VAL A 22 0.56 -8.53 3.66
N THR A 23 1.71 -7.85 3.67
CA THR A 23 2.81 -8.10 2.73
C THR A 23 3.33 -9.53 2.83
N VAL A 24 3.54 -10.05 4.05
CA VAL A 24 3.99 -11.44 4.27
C VAL A 24 2.99 -12.43 3.68
N VAL A 25 1.69 -12.22 3.91
CA VAL A 25 0.63 -13.06 3.35
C VAL A 25 0.60 -12.96 1.82
N ALA A 26 0.62 -11.74 1.28
CA ALA A 26 0.60 -11.45 -0.14
C ALA A 26 1.76 -12.13 -0.89
N VAL A 27 2.99 -12.00 -0.38
CA VAL A 27 4.18 -12.61 -0.97
C VAL A 27 4.15 -14.13 -0.84
N THR A 28 3.68 -14.67 0.28
CA THR A 28 3.55 -16.12 0.46
C THR A 28 2.55 -16.72 -0.53
N VAL A 29 1.39 -16.09 -0.68
CA VAL A 29 0.35 -16.50 -1.63
C VAL A 29 0.89 -16.41 -3.06
N ALA A 30 1.53 -15.30 -3.46
CA ALA A 30 2.14 -15.17 -4.78
C ALA A 30 3.15 -16.29 -5.05
N ARG A 31 4.04 -16.61 -4.10
CA ARG A 31 5.04 -17.67 -4.26
C ARG A 31 4.41 -19.06 -4.39
N SER A 32 3.35 -19.33 -3.62
CA SER A 32 2.65 -20.62 -3.66
C SER A 32 1.83 -20.84 -4.94
N ALA A 33 1.40 -19.74 -5.58
CA ALA A 33 0.50 -19.78 -6.72
C ALA A 33 1.20 -19.96 -8.06
N VAL A 34 2.54 -20.00 -8.13
CA VAL A 34 3.32 -20.09 -9.39
C VAL A 34 3.53 -21.56 -9.80
N PRO A 35 2.82 -22.08 -10.82
CA PRO A 35 3.06 -23.41 -11.35
C PRO A 35 4.27 -23.38 -12.28
N ARG A 36 5.14 -24.40 -12.22
CA ARG A 36 6.32 -24.50 -13.11
C ARG A 36 5.98 -24.53 -14.61
N HIS A 37 4.76 -24.93 -14.99
CA HIS A 37 4.29 -24.95 -16.37
C HIS A 37 2.83 -24.45 -16.42
N THR A 38 2.60 -23.33 -17.10
CA THR A 38 1.27 -22.82 -17.41
C THR A 38 1.10 -22.70 -18.92
N LYS A 39 -0.05 -23.12 -19.45
CA LYS A 39 -0.38 -22.98 -20.89
C LYS A 39 -0.59 -21.53 -21.31
N ARG A 40 -0.73 -20.59 -20.35
CA ARG A 40 -1.04 -19.17 -20.60
C ARG A 40 -0.22 -18.25 -19.66
N PRO A 41 1.10 -18.09 -19.89
CA PRO A 41 1.98 -17.36 -18.98
C PRO A 41 1.57 -15.89 -18.77
N ARG A 42 1.12 -15.21 -19.83
CA ARG A 42 0.68 -13.80 -19.74
C ARG A 42 -0.55 -13.61 -18.86
N LEU A 43 -1.56 -14.49 -18.99
CA LEU A 43 -2.76 -14.44 -18.14
C LEU A 43 -2.44 -14.78 -16.69
N HIS A 44 -1.50 -15.70 -16.46
CA HIS A 44 -1.04 -16.02 -15.12
C HIS A 44 -0.37 -14.82 -14.45
N LEU A 45 0.55 -14.14 -15.15
CA LEU A 45 1.17 -12.90 -14.67
C LEU A 45 0.10 -11.84 -14.34
N MET A 46 -0.85 -11.58 -15.26
CA MET A 46 -1.93 -10.62 -15.02
C MET A 46 -2.74 -10.98 -13.79
N SER A 47 -3.10 -12.27 -13.62
CA SER A 47 -3.85 -12.74 -12.46
C SER A 47 -3.10 -12.51 -11.16
N VAL A 48 -1.81 -12.87 -11.09
CA VAL A 48 -0.97 -12.66 -9.89
C VAL A 48 -0.89 -11.18 -9.55
N MET A 49 -0.61 -10.32 -10.54
CA MET A 49 -0.49 -8.87 -10.32
C MET A 49 -1.81 -8.25 -9.85
N ILE A 50 -2.95 -8.63 -10.43
CA ILE A 50 -4.28 -8.17 -9.99
C ILE A 50 -4.55 -8.62 -8.56
N THR A 51 -4.29 -9.89 -8.23
CA THR A 51 -4.49 -10.41 -6.86
C THR A 51 -3.66 -9.62 -5.85
N ILE A 52 -2.37 -9.39 -6.11
CA ILE A 52 -1.51 -8.62 -5.20
C ILE A 52 -1.98 -7.16 -5.08
N ALA A 53 -2.32 -6.51 -6.19
CA ALA A 53 -2.82 -5.13 -6.15
C ALA A 53 -4.12 -5.00 -5.33
N VAL A 54 -5.05 -5.95 -5.44
CA VAL A 54 -6.29 -5.96 -4.66
C VAL A 54 -6.01 -6.16 -3.17
N VAL A 55 -5.12 -7.08 -2.81
CA VAL A 55 -4.73 -7.33 -1.41
C VAL A 55 -4.09 -6.08 -0.79
N LEU A 56 -3.16 -5.43 -1.49
CA LEU A 56 -2.52 -4.19 -1.02
C LEU A 56 -3.52 -3.03 -0.93
N LYS A 57 -4.46 -2.92 -1.88
CA LYS A 57 -5.53 -1.92 -1.81
C LYS A 57 -6.41 -2.11 -0.56
N ILE A 58 -6.71 -3.35 -0.19
CA ILE A 58 -7.47 -3.64 1.03
C ILE A 58 -6.66 -3.27 2.28
N ALA A 59 -5.35 -3.52 2.30
CA ALA A 59 -4.47 -3.06 3.39
C ALA A 59 -4.53 -1.55 3.55
N HIS A 60 -4.39 -0.80 2.45
CA HIS A 60 -4.51 0.66 2.46
C HIS A 60 -5.88 1.14 2.94
N MET A 61 -6.96 0.46 2.58
CA MET A 61 -8.28 0.80 3.10
C MET A 61 -8.35 0.66 4.62
N ILE A 62 -7.79 -0.41 5.18
CA ILE A 62 -7.73 -0.64 6.63
C ILE A 62 -6.89 0.44 7.31
N GLU A 63 -5.73 0.80 6.75
CA GLU A 63 -4.85 1.84 7.28
C GLU A 63 -5.52 3.23 7.27
N ILE A 64 -6.30 3.53 6.23
CA ILE A 64 -7.11 4.75 6.15
C ILE A 64 -8.19 4.73 7.22
N LEU A 65 -8.88 3.60 7.44
CA LEU A 65 -9.88 3.46 8.50
C LEU A 65 -9.27 3.64 9.89
N MET A 66 -8.03 3.18 10.12
CA MET A 66 -7.28 3.42 11.36
C MET A 66 -7.02 4.92 11.59
N TRP A 67 -6.66 5.66 10.54
CA TRP A 67 -6.53 7.11 10.60
C TRP A 67 -7.88 7.81 10.84
N ALA A 68 -8.93 7.41 10.14
CA ALA A 68 -10.28 7.96 10.32
C ALA A 68 -10.79 7.77 11.76
N ALA A 69 -10.59 6.58 12.33
CA ALA A 69 -10.93 6.30 13.72
C ALA A 69 -10.12 7.19 14.68
N THR A 70 -8.82 7.36 14.44
CA THR A 70 -7.96 8.25 15.22
C THR A 70 -8.47 9.69 15.16
N TYR A 71 -8.80 10.18 13.96
CA TYR A 71 -9.32 11.52 13.75
C TYR A 71 -10.61 11.77 14.53
N HIS A 72 -11.49 10.77 14.55
CA HIS A 72 -12.73 10.83 15.33
C HIS A 72 -12.46 10.88 16.84
N ILE A 73 -11.57 10.03 17.36
CA ILE A 73 -11.22 9.97 18.79
C ILE A 73 -10.62 11.29 19.29
N VAL A 74 -9.73 11.89 18.50
CA VAL A 74 -9.01 13.10 18.91
C VAL A 74 -9.72 14.40 18.54
N HIS A 75 -10.87 14.31 17.86
CA HIS A 75 -11.60 15.45 17.31
C HIS A 75 -10.71 16.32 16.41
N ALA A 76 -10.06 15.66 15.43
CA ALA A 76 -9.03 16.28 14.60
C ALA A 76 -9.55 17.40 13.67
N ALA A 77 -10.85 17.42 13.36
CA ALA A 77 -11.53 18.41 12.53
C ALA A 77 -12.87 18.82 13.18
N THR A 78 -13.65 19.67 12.51
CA THR A 78 -14.97 20.11 12.99
C THR A 78 -15.92 18.92 13.18
N ALA A 79 -16.91 19.06 14.06
CA ALA A 79 -17.81 17.96 14.43
C ALA A 79 -18.67 17.44 13.25
N ASP A 80 -18.92 18.28 12.26
CA ASP A 80 -19.66 17.99 11.03
C ASP A 80 -18.77 17.44 9.89
N ALA A 81 -17.45 17.42 10.07
CA ALA A 81 -16.52 16.93 9.06
C ALA A 81 -16.60 15.40 8.89
N ASP A 82 -16.55 14.94 7.64
CA ASP A 82 -16.39 13.52 7.32
C ASP A 82 -14.94 13.09 7.58
N MET A 83 -14.72 12.42 8.72
CA MET A 83 -13.39 11.96 9.17
C MET A 83 -12.80 10.88 8.26
N LEU A 84 -13.64 10.06 7.61
CA LEU A 84 -13.16 9.05 6.67
C LEU A 84 -12.64 9.72 5.39
N TYR A 85 -13.43 10.64 4.84
CA TYR A 85 -13.01 11.42 3.69
C TYR A 85 -11.76 12.24 3.99
N PHE A 86 -11.70 12.91 5.15
CA PHE A 86 -10.53 13.67 5.59
C PHE A 86 -9.29 12.76 5.73
N ALA A 87 -9.43 11.56 6.30
CA ALA A 87 -8.34 10.59 6.36
C ALA A 87 -7.89 10.15 4.97
N PHE A 88 -8.82 9.87 4.07
CA PHE A 88 -8.54 9.45 2.69
C PHE A 88 -7.75 10.52 1.94
N VAL A 89 -8.21 11.77 2.00
CA VAL A 89 -7.60 12.93 1.31
C VAL A 89 -6.18 13.17 1.79
N ASN A 90 -5.92 13.06 3.10
CA ASN A 90 -4.56 13.20 3.63
C ASN A 90 -3.69 11.98 3.32
N TYR A 91 -4.17 10.77 3.58
CA TYR A 91 -3.41 9.53 3.42
C TYR A 91 -2.94 9.31 1.97
N THR A 92 -3.80 9.65 1.01
CA THR A 92 -3.48 9.54 -0.43
C THR A 92 -2.73 10.76 -0.96
N THR A 93 -2.42 11.75 -0.12
CA THR A 93 -1.79 13.03 -0.49
C THR A 93 -2.59 13.89 -1.47
N LEU A 94 -3.89 13.62 -1.59
CA LEU A 94 -4.78 14.33 -2.52
C LEU A 94 -4.99 15.79 -2.12
N GLY A 95 -5.14 16.05 -0.82
CA GLY A 95 -5.01 17.40 -0.24
C GLY A 95 -5.98 18.46 -0.77
N TYR A 96 -7.26 18.12 -1.04
CA TYR A 96 -8.24 19.09 -1.55
C TYR A 96 -8.41 20.34 -0.68
N GLY A 97 -8.19 20.24 0.64
CA GLY A 97 -8.18 21.37 1.56
C GLY A 97 -9.57 21.92 1.92
N ASP A 98 -10.62 21.20 1.54
CA ASP A 98 -12.02 21.44 1.90
C ASP A 98 -12.31 21.09 3.38
N ILE A 99 -11.66 20.04 3.90
CA ILE A 99 -11.59 19.76 5.34
C ILE A 99 -10.17 19.99 5.83
N THR A 100 -10.03 20.76 6.90
CA THR A 100 -8.73 21.08 7.52
C THR A 100 -8.74 20.73 9.01
N PRO A 101 -7.58 20.37 9.58
CA PRO A 101 -7.50 20.03 10.99
C PRO A 101 -7.68 21.26 11.89
N VAL A 102 -8.25 21.06 13.08
CA VAL A 102 -8.31 22.12 14.11
C VAL A 102 -6.90 22.54 14.56
N PRO A 103 -6.70 23.76 15.08
CA PRO A 103 -5.37 24.28 15.42
C PRO A 103 -4.54 23.38 16.33
N GLU A 104 -5.19 22.69 17.26
CA GLU A 104 -4.59 21.77 18.24
C GLU A 104 -4.05 20.49 17.60
N TRP A 105 -4.50 20.15 16.39
CA TRP A 105 -4.16 18.94 15.63
C TRP A 105 -3.58 19.22 14.24
N ARG A 106 -3.10 20.44 13.98
CA ARG A 106 -2.60 20.86 12.65
C ARG A 106 -1.55 19.95 11.99
N LEU A 107 -0.75 19.21 12.75
CA LEU A 107 0.26 18.29 12.20
C LEU A 107 -0.29 16.89 11.90
N ILE A 108 -1.51 16.56 12.32
CA ILE A 108 -2.07 15.22 12.14
C ILE A 108 -2.27 14.89 10.66
N GLY A 109 -2.73 15.86 9.85
CA GLY A 109 -2.87 15.70 8.39
C GLY A 109 -1.54 15.37 7.70
N PRO A 110 -0.49 16.21 7.86
CA PRO A 110 0.85 15.92 7.34
C PRO A 110 1.44 14.58 7.82
N LEU A 111 1.23 14.19 9.09
CA LEU A 111 1.69 12.90 9.61
C LEU A 111 0.98 11.72 8.95
N THR A 112 -0.33 11.83 8.73
CA THR A 112 -1.12 10.85 7.97
C THR A 112 -0.65 10.73 6.53
N ALA A 113 -0.39 11.86 5.87
CA ALA A 113 0.14 11.91 4.51
C ALA A 113 1.52 11.24 4.42
N MET A 114 2.42 11.54 5.35
CA MET A 114 3.74 10.91 5.43
C MET A 114 3.65 9.39 5.59
N ASN A 115 2.72 8.92 6.43
CA ASN A 115 2.49 7.48 6.59
C ASN A 115 1.96 6.84 5.30
N GLY A 116 0.99 7.47 4.63
CA GLY A 116 0.45 6.97 3.37
C GLY A 116 1.49 6.91 2.26
N VAL A 117 2.31 7.96 2.07
CA VAL A 117 3.41 7.95 1.09
C VAL A 117 4.38 6.80 1.34
N LEU A 118 4.76 6.57 2.60
CA LEU A 118 5.66 5.48 2.97
C LEU A 118 5.07 4.12 2.58
N LEU A 119 3.79 3.88 2.89
CA LEU A 119 3.14 2.58 2.66
C LEU A 119 2.79 2.36 1.17
N PHE A 120 2.43 3.41 0.43
CA PHE A 120 2.29 3.31 -1.03
C PHE A 120 3.65 3.02 -1.70
N GLY A 121 4.73 3.64 -1.22
CA GLY A 121 6.10 3.35 -1.69
C GLY A 121 6.50 1.90 -1.41
N TRP A 122 6.18 1.38 -0.22
CA TRP A 122 6.35 -0.03 0.12
C TRP A 122 5.57 -0.94 -0.84
N SER A 123 4.30 -0.64 -1.07
CA SER A 123 3.45 -1.42 -1.99
C SER A 123 3.99 -1.46 -3.42
N ALA A 124 4.51 -0.34 -3.92
CA ALA A 124 5.15 -0.29 -5.24
C ALA A 124 6.39 -1.21 -5.30
N ALA A 125 7.22 -1.23 -4.25
CA ALA A 125 8.37 -2.12 -4.17
C ALA A 125 7.96 -3.60 -4.16
N ILE A 126 6.90 -3.96 -3.44
CA ILE A 126 6.36 -5.33 -3.42
C ILE A 126 5.79 -5.75 -4.78
N LEU A 127 5.02 -4.88 -5.43
CA LEU A 127 4.52 -5.14 -6.78
C LEU A 127 5.65 -5.37 -7.78
N PHE A 128 6.71 -4.56 -7.70
CA PHE A 128 7.88 -4.70 -8.55
C PHE A 128 8.63 -6.02 -8.31
N GLU A 129 8.83 -6.39 -7.05
CA GLU A 129 9.45 -7.66 -6.66
C GLU A 129 8.65 -8.87 -7.16
N VAL A 130 7.32 -8.84 -7.00
CA VAL A 130 6.43 -9.91 -7.49
C VAL A 130 6.48 -9.99 -9.02
N LEU A 131 6.43 -8.85 -9.71
CA LEU A 131 6.53 -8.78 -11.17
C LEU A 131 7.80 -9.47 -11.68
N LEU A 132 8.97 -9.09 -11.15
CA LEU A 132 10.25 -9.67 -11.57
C LEU A 132 10.30 -11.17 -11.30
N ARG A 133 9.95 -11.61 -10.09
CA ARG A 133 9.94 -13.04 -9.74
C ARG A 133 9.01 -13.86 -10.63
N THR A 134 7.83 -13.34 -10.95
CA THR A 134 6.87 -14.05 -11.80
C THR A 134 7.33 -14.08 -13.25
N LEU A 135 7.95 -13.01 -13.77
CA LEU A 135 8.52 -13.01 -15.12
C LEU A 135 9.66 -14.05 -15.26
N ASP A 136 10.57 -14.12 -14.29
CA ASP A 136 11.66 -15.10 -14.25
C ASP A 136 11.13 -16.53 -14.20
N HIS A 137 10.15 -16.81 -13.34
CA HIS A 137 9.54 -18.15 -13.25
C HIS A 137 8.82 -18.59 -14.53
N LEU A 138 8.31 -17.64 -15.31
CA LEU A 138 7.62 -17.91 -16.57
C LEU A 138 8.57 -17.96 -17.78
N GLY A 139 9.88 -17.76 -17.59
CA GLY A 139 10.85 -17.69 -18.68
C GLY A 139 10.63 -16.51 -19.62
N LEU A 140 10.00 -15.44 -19.14
CA LEU A 140 9.68 -14.25 -19.94
C LEU A 140 10.80 -13.19 -19.91
N THR A 141 11.87 -13.43 -19.14
CA THR A 141 13.05 -12.56 -19.06
C THR A 141 14.17 -12.95 -20.02
N GLU A 142 14.12 -14.15 -20.63
CA GLU A 142 15.07 -14.57 -21.65
C GLU A 142 14.73 -13.95 -23.03
N LYS A 143 15.75 -13.35 -23.68
CA LYS A 143 15.61 -12.84 -25.05
C LYS A 143 15.44 -14.02 -26.02
N PRO A 144 14.46 -13.99 -26.94
CA PRO A 144 14.41 -14.95 -28.03
C PRO A 144 15.71 -14.87 -28.85
N GLY A 145 16.54 -15.92 -28.83
CA GLY A 145 17.70 -16.06 -29.72
C GLY A 145 19.10 -15.99 -29.08
N ALA A 146 19.24 -16.03 -27.75
CA ALA A 146 20.57 -16.08 -27.12
C ALA A 146 21.31 -17.43 -27.29
N ASP A 147 20.62 -18.45 -27.79
CA ASP A 147 21.12 -19.82 -27.94
C ASP A 147 21.52 -20.20 -29.38
N LEU A 148 21.74 -19.26 -30.30
CA LEU A 148 22.38 -19.62 -31.57
C LEU A 148 23.89 -19.78 -31.33
N PRO A 149 24.43 -21.02 -31.28
CA PRO A 149 25.87 -21.22 -31.27
C PRO A 149 26.39 -20.70 -32.61
N GLY A 150 27.53 -20.02 -32.59
CA GLY A 150 28.12 -19.35 -33.74
C GLY A 150 27.89 -20.07 -35.09
N THR A 151 27.23 -19.37 -36.00
CA THR A 151 27.29 -19.61 -37.44
C THR A 151 27.99 -18.44 -38.09
#